data_AF-A0A961FTC7-F1
#
_entry.id   AF-A0A961FTC7-F1
#
_cell.length_a   1.000
_cell.length_b   1.000
_cell.length_c   1.000
_cell.angle_alpha   90.00
_cell.angle_beta   90.00
_cell.angle_gamma   90.00
#
_symmetry.space_group_name_H-M   'P 1'
#
loop_
_entity.id
_entity.type
_entity.pdbx_description
1 polymer ?
#
loop_
_entity_poly.entity_id
_entity_poly.type
_entity_poly.pdbx_seq_one_letter_code
_entity_poly.pdbx_strand_id
1 'polypeptide(L)'
;MWPKPDPQASQKIDALLAKEWKNAGIEPNKPVSDEVFLRRIYLDLIGRIPTHKEALAFLASKESDKRAKLIDTLLASEGYVNHFYNYWADILRINTGMPAGQNIVPFYIDWV
;
A
#
# COMPACT_ATOMS: atom_id res chain seq x y z
N MET A 1 8.71 -3.26 -14.99
CA MET A 1 7.53 -2.39 -14.79
C MET A 1 6.37 -3.31 -14.45
N TRP A 2 5.79 -3.21 -13.25
CA TRP A 2 4.68 -4.09 -12.83
C TRP A 2 3.50 -3.94 -13.81
N PRO A 3 2.86 -5.03 -14.28
CA PRO A 3 1.74 -4.92 -15.20
C PRO A 3 0.58 -4.21 -14.50
N LYS A 4 -0.02 -3.21 -15.16
CA LYS A 4 -1.20 -2.53 -14.62
C LYS A 4 -2.31 -3.56 -14.44
N PRO A 5 -3.01 -3.58 -13.28
CA PRO A 5 -4.07 -4.54 -13.04
C PRO A 5 -5.17 -4.41 -14.11
N ASP A 6 -5.62 -5.55 -14.62
CA ASP A 6 -6.70 -5.63 -15.62
C ASP A 6 -7.99 -5.05 -15.02
N PRO A 7 -8.58 -3.99 -15.62
CA PRO A 7 -9.85 -3.43 -15.17
C PRO A 7 -10.97 -4.47 -15.10
N GLN A 8 -10.97 -5.47 -15.97
CA GLN A 8 -11.97 -6.54 -15.96
C GLN A 8 -11.81 -7.46 -14.74
N ALA A 9 -10.58 -7.66 -14.25
CA ALA A 9 -10.34 -8.46 -13.05
C ALA A 9 -10.87 -7.75 -11.80
N SER A 10 -10.65 -6.44 -11.67
CA SER A 10 -11.21 -5.66 -10.55
C SER A 10 -12.74 -5.70 -10.53
N GLN A 11 -13.38 -5.49 -11.69
CA GLN A 11 -14.83 -5.51 -11.80
C GLN A 11 -15.44 -6.86 -11.40
N LYS A 12 -14.75 -7.98 -11.67
CA LYS A 12 -15.18 -9.31 -11.23
C LYS A 12 -15.15 -9.44 -9.70
N ILE A 13 -14.10 -8.95 -9.05
CA ILE A 13 -13.99 -8.95 -7.58
C ILE A 13 -15.10 -8.07 -6.99
N ASP A 14 -15.31 -6.88 -7.54
CA ASP A 14 -16.37 -5.97 -7.08
C ASP A 14 -17.77 -6.60 -7.19
N ALA A 15 -18.04 -7.33 -8.28
CA ALA A 15 -19.30 -8.03 -8.47
C ALA A 15 -19.51 -9.16 -7.44
N LEU A 16 -18.44 -9.89 -7.09
CA LEU A 16 -18.49 -10.93 -6.06
C LEU A 16 -18.77 -10.31 -4.68
N LEU A 17 -18.08 -9.22 -4.33
CA LEU A 17 -18.30 -8.51 -3.07
C LEU A 17 -19.72 -7.96 -2.99
N ALA A 18 -20.23 -7.33 -4.05
CA ALA A 18 -21.59 -6.79 -4.09
C ALA A 18 -22.66 -7.87 -3.89
N LYS A 19 -22.44 -9.08 -4.43
CA LYS A 19 -23.32 -10.23 -4.22
C LYS A 19 -23.35 -10.65 -2.75
N GLU A 20 -22.18 -10.81 -2.13
CA GLU A 20 -22.09 -11.25 -0.74
C GLU A 20 -22.63 -10.19 0.23
N TRP A 21 -22.37 -8.91 -0.01
CA TRP A 21 -22.94 -7.81 0.78
C TRP A 21 -24.47 -7.80 0.70
N LYS A 22 -25.04 -8.02 -0.48
CA LYS A 22 -26.50 -8.11 -0.64
C LYS A 22 -27.08 -9.28 0.16
N ASN A 23 -26.43 -10.45 0.14
CA ASN A 23 -26.86 -11.62 0.92
C ASN A 23 -26.78 -11.37 2.43
N ALA A 24 -25.77 -10.64 2.87
CA ALA A 24 -25.55 -10.29 4.26
C ALA A 24 -26.34 -9.06 4.74
N GLY A 25 -27.07 -8.37 3.86
CA GLY A 25 -27.77 -7.12 4.18
C GLY A 25 -26.84 -5.96 4.56
N ILE A 26 -25.59 -5.97 4.06
CA ILE A 26 -24.56 -4.97 4.34
C ILE A 26 -24.60 -3.90 3.25
N GLU A 27 -24.69 -2.63 3.64
CA GLU A 27 -24.48 -1.51 2.72
C GLU A 27 -23.01 -1.07 2.73
N PRO A 28 -22.36 -0.96 1.57
CA PRO A 28 -20.97 -0.51 1.50
C PRO A 28 -20.85 0.97 1.87
N ASN A 29 -19.75 1.31 2.54
CA ASN A 29 -19.45 2.69 2.89
C ASN A 29 -19.24 3.55 1.64
N LYS A 30 -19.62 4.82 1.75
CA LYS A 30 -19.33 5.82 0.73
C LYS A 30 -17.82 5.98 0.52
N PRO A 31 -17.37 6.32 -0.70
CA PRO A 31 -15.99 6.68 -0.94
C PRO A 31 -15.52 7.78 0.02
N VAL A 32 -14.31 7.62 0.54
CA VAL A 32 -13.70 8.62 1.43
C VAL A 32 -13.40 9.93 0.69
N SER A 33 -13.40 11.03 1.44
CA SER A 33 -13.00 12.34 0.92
C SER A 33 -11.53 12.36 0.49
N ASP A 34 -11.15 13.35 -0.33
CA ASP A 34 -9.79 13.44 -0.87
C ASP A 34 -8.73 13.69 0.21
N GLU A 35 -9.06 14.43 1.27
CA GLU A 35 -8.17 14.71 2.40
C GLU A 35 -7.86 13.43 3.20
N VAL A 36 -8.90 12.63 3.45
CA VAL A 36 -8.75 11.35 4.17
C VAL A 36 -7.98 10.36 3.31
N PHE A 37 -8.31 10.27 2.02
CA PHE A 37 -7.59 9.44 1.06
C PHE A 37 -6.10 9.80 1.03
N LEU A 38 -5.79 11.10 0.88
CA LEU A 38 -4.43 11.61 0.79
C LEU A 38 -3.61 11.24 2.02
N ARG A 39 -4.14 11.44 3.23
CA ARG A 39 -3.41 11.07 4.46
C ARG A 39 -3.17 9.57 4.54
N ARG A 40 -4.17 8.75 4.24
CA ARG A 40 -4.08 7.28 4.34
C ARG A 40 -3.05 6.73 3.37
N ILE A 41 -3.13 7.11 2.10
CA ILE A 41 -2.25 6.54 1.07
C ILE A 41 -0.76 6.87 1.31
N TYR A 42 -0.48 8.05 1.86
CA TYR A 42 0.87 8.45 2.25
C TYR A 42 1.42 7.62 3.42
N LEU A 43 0.59 7.38 4.45
CA LEU A 43 0.97 6.53 5.57
C LEU A 43 1.14 5.07 5.14
N ASP A 44 0.22 4.55 4.34
CA ASP A 44 0.19 3.14 3.93
C ASP A 44 1.33 2.79 2.97
N LEU A 45 1.64 3.67 2.00
CA LEU A 45 2.66 3.36 0.99
C LEU A 45 4.07 3.79 1.41
N ILE A 46 4.23 4.95 2.04
CA ILE A 46 5.56 5.52 2.29
C ILE A 46 5.83 5.83 3.76
N GLY A 47 4.93 5.46 4.67
CA GLY A 47 5.16 5.52 6.12
C GLY A 47 5.27 6.93 6.72
N ARG A 48 4.85 7.99 6.00
CA ARG A 48 4.86 9.37 6.50
C ARG A 48 3.60 10.10 6.08
N ILE A 49 3.31 11.23 6.72
CA ILE A 49 2.24 12.14 6.27
C ILE A 49 2.70 12.95 5.04
N PRO A 50 1.77 13.45 4.20
CA PRO A 50 2.12 14.36 3.12
C PRO A 50 2.68 15.67 3.67
N THR A 51 3.61 16.27 2.92
CA THR A 51 4.05 17.64 3.17
C THR A 51 2.98 18.63 2.75
N HIS A 52 3.08 19.87 3.23
CA HIS A 52 2.13 20.92 2.86
C HIS A 52 2.05 21.15 1.34
N LYS A 53 3.19 21.14 0.65
CA LYS A 53 3.25 21.33 -0.81
C LYS A 53 2.58 20.17 -1.57
N GLU A 54 2.86 18.94 -1.18
CA GLU A 54 2.24 17.75 -1.77
C GLU A 54 0.72 17.74 -1.58
N ALA A 55 0.25 18.09 -0.38
CA ALA A 55 -1.17 18.15 -0.09
C ALA A 55 -1.88 19.20 -0.92
N LEU A 56 -1.33 20.41 -1.01
CA LEU A 56 -1.89 21.47 -1.86
C LEU A 56 -1.94 21.06 -3.34
N ALA A 57 -0.88 20.45 -3.85
CA ALA A 57 -0.83 20.00 -5.24
C ALA A 57 -1.92 18.96 -5.54
N PHE A 58 -2.11 17.98 -4.66
CA PHE A 58 -3.14 16.95 -4.84
C PHE A 58 -4.57 17.51 -4.71
N LEU A 59 -4.82 18.36 -3.71
CA LEU A 59 -6.14 18.92 -3.46
C LEU A 59 -6.55 19.96 -4.53
N ALA A 60 -5.59 20.67 -5.12
CA ALA A 60 -5.84 21.59 -6.23
C ALA A 60 -6.10 20.88 -7.57
N SER A 61 -5.65 19.63 -7.74
CA SER A 61 -5.86 18.88 -8.97
C SER A 61 -7.34 18.51 -9.17
N LYS A 62 -7.84 18.77 -10.38
CA LYS A 62 -9.19 18.42 -10.86
C LYS A 62 -9.20 17.25 -11.83
N GLU A 63 -8.07 16.57 -11.99
CA GLU A 63 -7.95 15.43 -12.90
C GLU A 63 -8.77 14.26 -12.38
N SER A 64 -9.49 13.58 -13.27
CA SER A 64 -10.34 12.44 -12.92
C SER A 64 -9.53 11.23 -12.44
N ASP A 65 -8.25 11.14 -12.82
CA ASP A 65 -7.34 10.06 -12.48
C ASP A 65 -6.29 10.45 -11.43
N LYS A 66 -6.45 11.60 -10.74
CA LYS A 66 -5.47 12.12 -9.79
C LYS A 66 -5.07 11.13 -8.68
N ARG A 67 -6.01 10.29 -8.23
CA ARG A 67 -5.75 9.25 -7.21
C ARG A 67 -4.83 8.16 -7.74
N ALA A 68 -5.08 7.68 -8.97
CA ALA A 68 -4.24 6.67 -9.61
C ALA A 68 -2.83 7.21 -9.86
N LYS A 69 -2.72 8.44 -10.38
CA LYS A 69 -1.42 9.12 -10.59
C LYS A 69 -0.63 9.29 -9.30
N LEU A 70 -1.30 9.68 -8.20
CA LEU A 70 -0.64 9.78 -6.90
C LEU A 70 -0.11 8.43 -6.43
N ILE A 71 -0.92 7.37 -6.53
CA ILE A 71 -0.50 6.01 -6.16
C ILE A 71 0.72 5.59 -6.98
N ASP A 72 0.68 5.75 -8.30
CA ASP A 72 1.81 5.43 -9.19
C ASP A 72 3.08 6.20 -8.80
N THR A 73 2.93 7.49 -8.45
CA THR A 73 4.04 8.34 -8.00
C THR A 73 4.64 7.86 -6.68
N LEU A 74 3.79 7.51 -5.72
CA LEU A 74 4.23 7.04 -4.41
C LEU A 74 4.92 5.68 -4.50
N LEU A 75 4.35 4.75 -5.27
CA LEU A 75 4.94 3.43 -5.52
C LEU A 75 6.31 3.52 -6.22
N ALA A 76 6.50 4.53 -7.07
CA ALA A 76 7.78 4.79 -7.73
C ALA A 76 8.79 5.58 -6.86
N SER A 77 8.42 6.00 -5.65
CA SER A 77 9.29 6.81 -4.79
C SER A 77 10.23 5.97 -3.93
N GLU A 78 11.38 6.53 -3.56
CA GLU A 78 12.27 5.93 -2.56
C GLU A 78 11.59 5.71 -1.21
N GLY A 79 10.60 6.54 -0.88
CA GLY A 79 9.79 6.39 0.33
C GLY A 79 9.10 5.02 0.40
N TYR A 80 8.58 4.54 -0.72
CA TYR A 80 7.95 3.21 -0.79
C TYR A 80 8.99 2.10 -0.61
N VAL A 81 10.13 2.20 -1.29
CA VAL A 81 11.22 1.21 -1.17
C VAL A 81 11.66 1.07 0.28
N ASN A 82 11.91 2.19 0.97
CA ASN A 82 12.35 2.19 2.37
C ASN A 82 11.26 1.67 3.31
N HIS A 83 10.00 2.11 3.13
CA HIS A 83 8.91 1.70 4.00
C HIS A 83 8.60 0.20 3.84
N PHE A 84 8.53 -0.28 2.60
CA PHE A 84 8.29 -1.69 2.30
C PHE A 84 9.45 -2.57 2.75
N TYR A 85 10.70 -2.10 2.58
CA TYR A 85 11.86 -2.79 3.13
C TYR A 85 11.74 -2.98 4.64
N ASN A 86 11.44 -1.91 5.39
CA ASN A 86 11.31 -2.01 6.85
C ASN A 86 10.20 -2.98 7.28
N TYR A 87 9.07 -2.98 6.56
CA TYR A 87 7.98 -3.93 6.81
C TYR A 87 8.44 -5.39 6.64
N TRP A 88 9.12 -5.71 5.54
CA TRP A 88 9.61 -7.07 5.31
C TRP A 88 10.80 -7.44 6.19
N ALA A 89 11.68 -6.49 6.49
CA ALA A 89 12.78 -6.69 7.42
C ALA A 89 12.26 -7.09 8.80
N ASP A 90 11.17 -6.46 9.26
CA ASP A 90 10.51 -6.83 10.52
C ASP A 90 9.89 -8.23 10.46
N ILE A 91 9.12 -8.55 9.41
CA ILE A 91 8.51 -9.87 9.23
C ILE A 91 9.55 -10.99 9.18
N LEU A 92 10.64 -10.76 8.43
CA LEU A 92 11.72 -11.73 8.25
C LEU A 92 12.75 -11.69 9.39
N ARG A 93 12.54 -10.82 10.40
CA ARG A 93 13.44 -10.63 11.54
C ARG A 93 14.88 -10.33 11.14
N ILE A 94 15.06 -9.53 10.09
CA ILE A 94 16.37 -9.02 9.66
C ILE A 94 16.81 -7.99 10.69
N ASN A 95 17.61 -8.44 11.67
CA ASN A 95 18.15 -7.58 12.71
C ASN A 95 19.63 -7.25 12.41
N THR A 96 19.94 -5.97 12.25
CA THR A 96 21.31 -5.48 12.04
C THR A 96 22.15 -5.44 13.32
N GLY A 97 21.54 -5.70 14.49
CA GLY A 97 22.17 -5.68 15.81
C GLY A 97 22.78 -7.01 16.28
N MET A 98 22.95 -8.00 15.41
CA MET A 98 23.67 -9.23 15.81
C MET A 98 25.18 -8.97 15.86
N PRO A 99 25.87 -9.28 16.98
CA PRO A 99 27.32 -9.27 16.99
C PRO A 99 27.82 -10.19 15.89
N ALA A 100 28.80 -9.71 15.11
CA ALA A 100 29.45 -10.50 14.07
C ALA A 100 29.91 -11.85 14.65
N GLY A 101 29.21 -12.94 14.31
CA GLY A 101 29.54 -14.29 14.81
C GLY A 101 28.36 -15.20 15.14
N GLN A 102 27.12 -14.72 15.26
CA GLN A 102 25.95 -15.59 15.45
C GLN A 102 25.14 -15.71 14.17
N ASN A 103 25.52 -16.68 13.34
CA ASN A 103 24.78 -17.11 12.16
C ASN A 103 23.38 -17.60 12.58
N ILE A 104 22.32 -16.97 12.06
CA ILE A 104 20.92 -17.46 12.14
C ILE A 104 20.66 -18.59 11.13
N VAL A 105 21.68 -18.99 10.38
CA VAL A 105 21.64 -20.04 9.37
C VAL A 105 21.15 -21.42 9.88
N PRO A 106 21.21 -21.81 11.18
CA PRO A 106 20.71 -23.13 11.58
C PRO A 106 19.17 -23.23 11.57
N PHE A 107 18.41 -22.14 11.70
CA PHE A 107 16.97 -22.25 11.97
C PHE A 107 16.11 -22.61 10.74
N TYR A 108 16.66 -22.51 9.53
CA TYR A 108 15.94 -22.80 8.28
C TYR A 108 16.42 -24.07 7.55
N ILE A 109 17.47 -24.74 8.03
CA ILE A 109 18.01 -25.96 7.39
C ILE A 109 17.23 -27.22 7.77
N ASP A 110 16.49 -27.21 8.88
CA ASP A 110 15.71 -28.38 9.34
C ASP A 110 14.33 -28.53 8.66
N TRP A 111 13.97 -27.63 7.74
CA TRP A 111 12.68 -27.62 7.02
C TRP A 111 12.84 -27.80 5.50
N VAL A 112 13.87 -28.55 5.07
CA VAL A 112 14.00 -29.12 3.73
C VAL A 112 14.35 -30.60 3.82
#